data_AF-A0A328AID4-F1
#
_entry.id   AF-A0A328AID4-F1
#
_cell.length_a   1.000
_cell.length_b   1.000
_cell.length_c   1.000
_cell.angle_alpha   90.00
_cell.angle_beta   90.00
_cell.angle_gamma   90.00
#
_symmetry.space_group_name_H-M   'P 1'
#
loop_
_entity.id
_entity.type
_entity.pdbx_description
1 polymer ?
#
loop_
_entity_poly.entity_id
_entity_poly.type
_entity_poly.pdbx_seq_one_letter_code
_entity_poly.pdbx_strand_id
1 'polypeptide(L)'
;MRKWGLFALGWALILAGALLAHRIQTAGGVRVADVRFKGDGIEQSALLYTPPSATPAHPAPAVLVSHGYINTREMQSPFAIELARRGFVVLAIDMAGHGYSQGAVFNPRDAGGPAALAYLRSLPFVDKANVGLEGHSMGGIPIGAAAAAEPDGYRAIVFEGSTPGFLGAPSPPAFHNLEVVFGQYDEFAPLMWGAPKGSLVAATPKMAATFGVPGPVIVGHTYGATADGTARRLLNPPVTHPWEHFSRAGVAGAVDWFQMTLAGAAHPLPPGDQIWIWKEVGTGLSFVGLIVLLMGTFELLLTLPAFAALRRPMEPVAERRGGRWWLAFLLTAAVPALTYYPFMGWGQAFIPMRLFPQYVQNQLLVWALLNGLLTLLLSLVLRGGRPVFSNRWAGAVGIAAATLAVGYLSLVLVDRLWHVDFRFWVLGLKPLDGRHTAMAAPYFVLWAVYFLIALRALSANLAVKGEGFLLQVGAWKIALSLGFAVLLAYEYATLFSTGLLATPTEPLNTIVAIQFVPLLASVGAIAALTYRRTSSYVPGALICAGLLAWYVTAGTATHWYPGFKVQPPAAARSR
;
A
#
# COMPACT_ATOMS: atom_id res chain seq x y z
N MET A 1 24.12 -16.97 17.66
CA MET A 1 24.03 -15.50 17.85
C MET A 1 23.75 -15.22 19.32
N ARG A 2 24.35 -14.16 19.89
CA ARG A 2 23.96 -13.65 21.22
C ARG A 2 22.47 -13.27 21.18
N LYS A 3 21.74 -13.42 22.29
CA LYS A 3 20.28 -13.21 22.34
C LYS A 3 19.84 -11.78 21.92
N TRP A 4 20.75 -10.82 21.95
CA TRP A 4 20.55 -9.42 21.55
C TRP A 4 20.86 -9.14 20.07
N GLY A 5 21.40 -10.11 19.33
CA GLY A 5 21.93 -9.89 17.97
C GLY A 5 20.87 -9.45 16.96
N LEU A 6 19.71 -10.12 16.95
CA LEU A 6 18.60 -9.74 16.08
C LEU A 6 17.99 -8.39 16.49
N PHE A 7 17.92 -8.10 17.79
CA PHE A 7 17.40 -6.83 18.28
C PHE A 7 18.27 -5.65 17.81
N ALA A 8 19.59 -5.76 17.98
CA ALA A 8 20.54 -4.74 17.52
C ALA A 8 20.55 -4.60 16.00
N LEU A 9 20.50 -5.72 15.27
CA LEU A 9 20.43 -5.69 13.80
C LEU A 9 19.14 -5.03 13.31
N GLY A 10 17.99 -5.33 13.93
CA GLY A 10 16.71 -4.72 13.59
C GLY A 10 16.75 -3.20 13.69
N TRP A 11 17.25 -2.68 14.82
CA TRP A 11 17.45 -1.23 15.00
C TRP A 11 18.46 -0.64 14.00
N ALA A 12 19.57 -1.32 13.74
CA ALA A 12 20.56 -0.83 12.78
C ALA A 12 19.96 -0.68 11.38
N LEU A 13 19.17 -1.67 10.92
CA LEU A 13 18.48 -1.63 9.63
C LEU A 13 17.41 -0.52 9.58
N ILE A 14 16.61 -0.38 10.65
CA ILE A 14 15.60 0.69 10.76
C ILE A 14 16.26 2.06 10.69
N LEU A 15 17.28 2.33 11.51
CA LEU A 15 17.89 3.65 11.57
C LEU A 15 18.67 3.99 10.29
N ALA A 16 19.39 3.02 9.71
CA ALA A 16 20.08 3.22 8.44
C ALA A 16 19.10 3.48 7.29
N GLY A 17 18.04 2.67 7.19
CA GLY A 17 17.01 2.83 6.17
C GLY A 17 16.23 4.13 6.30
N ALA A 18 15.82 4.47 7.51
CA ALA A 18 15.07 5.69 7.79
C ALA A 18 15.91 6.95 7.59
N LEU A 19 17.19 6.92 7.96
CA LEU A 19 18.12 8.02 7.66
C LEU A 19 18.30 8.21 6.15
N LEU A 20 18.46 7.12 5.38
CA LEU A 20 18.53 7.19 3.92
C LEU A 20 17.24 7.81 3.37
N ALA A 21 16.08 7.31 3.77
CA ALA A 21 14.78 7.82 3.33
C ALA A 21 14.61 9.31 3.64
N HIS A 22 14.94 9.72 4.87
CA HIS A 22 14.92 11.11 5.30
C HIS A 22 15.80 11.99 4.42
N ARG A 23 17.05 11.58 4.18
CA ARG A 23 18.01 12.34 3.35
C ARG A 23 17.54 12.53 1.92
N ILE A 24 16.86 11.55 1.35
CA ILE A 24 16.33 11.62 -0.01
C ILE A 24 15.12 12.54 -0.07
N GLN A 25 14.17 12.42 0.87
CA GLN A 25 12.96 13.25 0.82
C GLN A 25 13.19 14.72 1.19
N THR A 26 14.28 15.01 1.91
CA THR A 26 14.71 16.39 2.23
C THR A 26 15.86 16.86 1.34
N ALA A 27 16.14 16.18 0.22
CA ALA A 27 17.21 16.58 -0.68
C ALA A 27 16.98 17.99 -1.22
N GLY A 28 18.06 18.78 -1.36
CA GLY A 28 17.94 20.19 -1.74
C GLY A 28 17.39 21.11 -0.65
N GLY A 29 17.36 20.67 0.60
CA GLY A 29 16.87 21.47 1.73
C GLY A 29 15.34 21.52 1.84
N VAL A 30 14.64 20.64 1.12
CA VAL A 30 13.18 20.52 1.19
C VAL A 30 12.75 20.18 2.62
N ARG A 31 11.79 20.94 3.14
CA ARG A 31 11.14 20.67 4.42
C ARG A 31 9.87 19.85 4.19
N VAL A 32 9.74 18.75 4.90
CA VAL A 32 8.51 17.94 4.93
C VAL A 32 7.77 18.23 6.22
N ALA A 33 6.47 18.50 6.14
CA ALA A 33 5.61 18.75 7.29
C ALA A 33 4.32 17.93 7.20
N ASP A 34 3.92 17.36 8.33
CA ASP A 34 2.58 16.81 8.49
C ASP A 34 1.56 17.94 8.76
N VAL A 35 0.54 18.07 7.91
CA VAL A 35 -0.47 19.13 8.01
C VAL A 35 -1.90 18.59 8.10
N ARG A 36 -2.75 19.31 8.84
CA ARG A 36 -4.19 19.04 8.98
C ARG A 36 -4.98 20.27 8.53
N PHE A 37 -6.06 20.03 7.81
CA PHE A 37 -7.00 21.08 7.38
C PHE A 37 -8.42 20.55 7.34
N LYS A 38 -9.41 21.44 7.37
CA LYS A 38 -10.83 21.07 7.34
C LYS A 38 -11.38 21.16 5.92
N GLY A 39 -12.18 20.18 5.54
CA GLY A 39 -12.95 20.16 4.30
C GLY A 39 -14.28 19.45 4.53
N ASP A 40 -15.41 20.02 4.09
CA ASP A 40 -16.73 19.37 4.12
C ASP A 40 -17.15 18.78 5.50
N GLY A 41 -16.71 19.42 6.58
CA GLY A 41 -17.00 18.98 7.96
C GLY A 41 -16.12 17.85 8.48
N ILE A 42 -15.14 17.38 7.70
CA ILE A 42 -14.14 16.39 8.08
C ILE A 42 -12.74 17.01 8.17
N GLU A 43 -11.90 16.45 9.03
CA GLU A 43 -10.47 16.77 9.04
C GLU A 43 -9.71 15.91 8.02
N GLN A 44 -8.85 16.55 7.23
CA GLN A 44 -8.01 15.92 6.22
C GLN A 44 -6.54 16.05 6.56
N SER A 45 -5.78 15.09 6.07
CA SER A 45 -4.36 14.88 6.34
C SER A 45 -3.55 14.99 5.05
N ALA A 46 -2.38 15.63 5.13
CA ALA A 46 -1.44 15.70 4.02
C ALA A 46 0.01 15.82 4.49
N LEU A 47 0.94 15.47 3.60
CA LEU A 47 2.34 15.86 3.71
C LEU A 47 2.59 17.06 2.80
N LEU A 48 3.16 18.11 3.37
CA LEU A 48 3.57 19.32 2.67
C LEU A 48 5.08 19.32 2.47
N TYR A 49 5.52 19.31 1.22
CA TYR A 49 6.92 19.43 0.82
C TYR A 49 7.16 20.88 0.39
N THR A 50 8.01 21.58 1.12
CA THR A 50 8.32 23.00 0.88
C THR A 50 9.80 23.15 0.55
N PRO A 51 10.17 23.54 -0.68
CA PRO A 51 11.55 23.85 -1.02
C PRO A 51 12.00 25.13 -0.31
N PRO A 52 13.30 25.31 -0.05
CA PRO A 52 13.81 26.49 0.66
C PRO A 52 13.60 27.80 -0.10
N SER A 53 13.41 27.74 -1.42
CA SER A 53 13.10 28.90 -2.27
C SER A 53 11.68 29.44 -2.06
N ALA A 54 10.74 28.61 -1.59
CA ALA A 54 9.35 29.01 -1.41
C ALA A 54 9.19 29.84 -0.12
N THR A 55 9.08 31.15 -0.29
CA THR A 55 8.90 32.11 0.81
C THR A 55 7.76 33.06 0.52
N PRO A 56 7.18 33.77 1.50
CA PRO A 56 6.17 34.79 1.21
C PRO A 56 6.64 35.90 0.27
N ALA A 57 7.94 36.21 0.26
CA ALA A 57 8.53 37.19 -0.66
C ALA A 57 8.79 36.63 -2.06
N HIS A 58 8.98 35.32 -2.16
CA HIS A 58 9.18 34.58 -3.41
C HIS A 58 8.26 33.35 -3.44
N PRO A 59 6.94 33.54 -3.69
CA PRO A 59 6.01 32.43 -3.80
C PRO A 59 6.42 31.49 -4.94
N ALA A 60 6.27 30.18 -4.72
CA ALA A 60 6.69 29.15 -5.66
C ALA A 60 5.47 28.46 -6.31
N PRO A 61 5.61 27.89 -7.53
CA PRO A 61 4.56 27.06 -8.10
C PRO A 61 4.27 25.88 -7.18
N ALA A 62 3.05 25.36 -7.25
CA ALA A 62 2.61 24.30 -6.36
C ALA A 62 1.88 23.18 -7.09
N VAL A 63 1.91 21.96 -6.53
CA VAL A 63 1.18 20.81 -7.07
C VAL A 63 0.44 20.09 -5.94
N LEU A 64 -0.86 19.87 -6.13
CA LEU A 64 -1.66 18.95 -5.31
C LEU A 64 -1.54 17.55 -5.92
N VAL A 65 -1.05 16.58 -5.16
CA VAL A 65 -0.87 15.19 -5.60
C VAL A 65 -1.74 14.24 -4.77
N SER A 66 -2.42 13.28 -5.42
CA SER A 66 -3.35 12.37 -4.77
C SER A 66 -3.11 10.90 -5.13
N HIS A 67 -3.09 10.04 -4.12
CA HIS A 67 -2.91 8.60 -4.30
C HIS A 67 -4.16 7.87 -4.80
N GLY A 68 -3.96 6.66 -5.31
CA GLY A 68 -5.03 5.74 -5.70
C GLY A 68 -5.75 5.05 -4.54
N TYR A 69 -6.72 4.19 -4.87
CA TYR A 69 -7.48 3.42 -3.89
C TYR A 69 -6.57 2.56 -3.00
N ILE A 70 -6.97 2.35 -1.74
CA ILE A 70 -6.26 1.54 -0.73
C ILE A 70 -4.79 1.91 -0.51
N ASN A 71 -4.46 3.18 -0.72
CA ASN A 71 -3.13 3.76 -0.46
C ASN A 71 -3.21 4.91 0.56
N THR A 72 -2.07 5.58 0.75
CA THR A 72 -1.88 6.72 1.66
C THR A 72 -1.03 7.80 0.98
N ARG A 73 -1.02 9.02 1.53
CA ARG A 73 -0.31 10.20 1.01
C ARG A 73 1.16 9.98 0.65
N GLU A 74 1.88 9.13 1.38
CA GLU A 74 3.30 8.87 1.12
C GLU A 74 3.50 8.04 -0.17
N MET A 75 2.45 7.45 -0.74
CA MET A 75 2.52 6.76 -2.03
C MET A 75 2.80 7.75 -3.17
N GLN A 76 2.54 9.03 -2.94
CA GLN A 76 2.88 10.13 -3.84
C GLN A 76 4.26 10.71 -3.59
N SER A 77 5.06 10.12 -2.68
CA SER A 77 6.42 10.59 -2.42
C SER A 77 7.32 10.63 -3.67
N PRO A 78 7.18 9.75 -4.69
CA PRO A 78 7.94 9.89 -5.93
C PRO A 78 7.70 11.23 -6.63
N PHE A 79 6.45 11.62 -6.86
CA PHE A 79 6.12 12.93 -7.43
C PHE A 79 6.52 14.07 -6.51
N ALA A 80 6.23 13.95 -5.21
CA ALA A 80 6.50 15.02 -4.25
C ALA A 80 7.98 15.33 -4.10
N ILE A 81 8.84 14.30 -4.03
CA ILE A 81 10.30 14.47 -3.93
C ILE A 81 10.83 15.13 -5.20
N GLU A 82 10.42 14.65 -6.37
CA GLU A 82 10.97 15.15 -7.62
C GLU A 82 10.52 16.56 -7.97
N LEU A 83 9.26 16.89 -7.72
CA LEU A 83 8.74 18.25 -7.89
C LEU A 83 9.34 19.20 -6.84
N ALA A 84 9.44 18.80 -5.57
CA ALA A 84 10.00 19.67 -4.54
C ALA A 84 11.48 19.99 -4.78
N ARG A 85 12.28 19.02 -5.23
CA ARG A 85 13.67 19.26 -5.67
C ARG A 85 13.78 20.31 -6.77
N ARG A 86 12.74 20.43 -7.62
CA ARG A 86 12.68 21.39 -8.73
C ARG A 86 12.13 22.76 -8.33
N GLY A 87 11.79 22.94 -7.05
CA GLY A 87 11.32 24.20 -6.50
C GLY A 87 9.79 24.33 -6.46
N PHE A 88 9.04 23.23 -6.58
CA PHE A 88 7.60 23.23 -6.39
C PHE A 88 7.21 23.00 -4.92
N VAL A 89 6.20 23.69 -4.43
CA VAL A 89 5.51 23.29 -3.19
C VAL A 89 4.60 22.11 -3.51
N VAL A 90 4.68 21.00 -2.79
CA VAL A 90 3.84 19.83 -3.08
C VAL A 90 2.99 19.47 -1.87
N LEU A 91 1.68 19.32 -2.07
CA LEU A 91 0.76 18.82 -1.07
C LEU A 91 0.29 17.42 -1.46
N ALA A 92 0.81 16.41 -0.77
CA ALA A 92 0.40 15.02 -0.94
C ALA A 92 -0.69 14.68 0.07
N ILE A 93 -1.91 14.45 -0.40
CA ILE A 93 -3.07 14.25 0.47
C ILE A 93 -3.33 12.79 0.79
N ASP A 94 -3.84 12.50 1.98
CA ASP A 94 -4.63 11.30 2.22
C ASP A 94 -6.04 11.59 1.70
N MET A 95 -6.53 10.78 0.76
CA MET A 95 -7.92 10.88 0.31
C MET A 95 -8.88 10.68 1.49
N ALA A 96 -10.10 11.22 1.41
CA ALA A 96 -11.10 10.96 2.44
C ALA A 96 -11.32 9.45 2.64
N GLY A 97 -11.48 9.04 3.89
CA GLY A 97 -11.53 7.63 4.29
C GLY A 97 -10.20 6.87 4.19
N HIS A 98 -9.10 7.49 3.79
CA HIS A 98 -7.77 6.88 3.73
C HIS A 98 -6.80 7.56 4.71
N GLY A 99 -5.73 6.85 5.06
CA GLY A 99 -4.69 7.35 5.95
C GLY A 99 -5.27 8.06 7.17
N TYR A 100 -4.77 9.26 7.49
CA TYR A 100 -5.27 10.04 8.62
C TYR A 100 -6.43 10.98 8.27
N SER A 101 -6.93 10.96 7.03
CA SER A 101 -8.11 11.73 6.64
C SER A 101 -9.38 11.05 7.17
N GLN A 102 -10.25 11.87 7.75
CA GLN A 102 -11.58 11.47 8.19
C GLN A 102 -12.50 11.18 6.97
N GLY A 103 -13.77 10.91 7.24
CA GLY A 103 -14.75 10.55 6.20
C GLY A 103 -14.64 9.10 5.75
N ALA A 104 -15.26 8.81 4.61
CA ALA A 104 -15.31 7.48 4.02
C ALA A 104 -15.25 7.55 2.49
N VAL A 105 -14.66 6.53 1.88
CA VAL A 105 -14.61 6.39 0.43
C VAL A 105 -16.02 6.22 -0.14
N PHE A 106 -16.26 6.81 -1.31
CA PHE A 106 -17.55 6.79 -2.02
C PHE A 106 -18.70 7.49 -1.30
N ASN A 107 -18.45 8.17 -0.18
CA ASN A 107 -19.40 9.14 0.36
C ASN A 107 -19.40 10.38 -0.56
N PRO A 108 -20.53 10.75 -1.20
CA PRO A 108 -20.57 11.86 -2.14
C PRO A 108 -20.19 13.22 -1.52
N ARG A 109 -20.26 13.35 -0.19
CA ARG A 109 -19.84 14.56 0.54
C ARG A 109 -18.33 14.66 0.73
N ASP A 110 -17.60 13.56 0.57
CA ASP A 110 -16.20 13.46 0.98
C ASP A 110 -15.26 13.47 -0.25
N ALA A 111 -15.45 14.42 -1.18
CA ALA A 111 -14.62 14.51 -2.39
C ALA A 111 -13.17 14.88 -2.08
N GLY A 112 -12.97 15.74 -1.07
CA GLY A 112 -11.70 16.16 -0.47
C GLY A 112 -10.74 16.99 -1.31
N GLY A 113 -10.73 16.82 -2.62
CA GLY A 113 -9.93 17.62 -3.54
C GLY A 113 -10.15 19.14 -3.42
N PRO A 114 -11.40 19.65 -3.43
CA PRO A 114 -11.66 21.09 -3.31
C PRO A 114 -11.06 21.70 -2.03
N ALA A 115 -11.21 21.04 -0.89
CA ALA A 115 -10.64 21.51 0.38
C ALA A 115 -9.10 21.48 0.37
N ALA A 116 -8.50 20.44 -0.22
CA ALA A 116 -7.06 20.34 -0.37
C ALA A 116 -6.49 21.45 -1.27
N LEU A 117 -7.15 21.74 -2.39
CA LEU A 117 -6.76 22.84 -3.29
C LEU A 117 -6.86 24.20 -2.60
N ALA A 118 -7.98 24.45 -1.90
CA ALA A 118 -8.16 25.67 -1.12
C ALA A 118 -7.09 25.83 -0.04
N TYR A 119 -6.74 24.74 0.68
CA TYR A 119 -5.65 24.76 1.66
C TYR A 119 -4.31 25.09 1.00
N LEU A 120 -3.95 24.41 -0.09
CA LEU A 120 -2.70 24.65 -0.81
C LEU A 120 -2.57 26.12 -1.24
N ARG A 121 -3.63 26.67 -1.83
CA ARG A 121 -3.70 28.07 -2.30
C ARG A 121 -3.74 29.10 -1.17
N SER A 122 -4.08 28.69 0.05
CA SER A 122 -4.07 29.57 1.22
C SER A 122 -2.66 29.87 1.75
N LEU A 123 -1.67 29.03 1.40
CA LEU A 123 -0.31 29.17 1.90
C LEU A 123 0.36 30.43 1.30
N PRO A 124 0.98 31.29 2.12
CA PRO A 124 1.50 32.59 1.66
C PRO A 124 2.71 32.49 0.73
N PHE A 125 3.37 31.33 0.70
CA PHE A 125 4.54 31.03 -0.15
C PHE A 125 4.17 30.23 -1.41
N VAL A 126 2.88 30.12 -1.73
CA VAL A 126 2.38 29.48 -2.95
C VAL A 126 1.97 30.53 -3.96
N ASP A 127 2.49 30.41 -5.19
CA ASP A 127 2.03 31.17 -6.33
C ASP A 127 0.70 30.61 -6.84
N LYS A 128 -0.38 31.34 -6.58
CA LYS A 128 -1.75 30.96 -6.91
C LYS A 128 -2.03 30.95 -8.42
N ALA A 129 -1.17 31.57 -9.24
CA ALA A 129 -1.29 31.52 -10.69
C ALA A 129 -0.66 30.26 -11.30
N ASN A 130 0.18 29.55 -10.54
CA ASN A 130 0.97 28.41 -11.02
C ASN A 130 0.73 27.18 -10.15
N VAL A 131 -0.52 26.68 -10.16
CA VAL A 131 -0.94 25.48 -9.42
C VAL A 131 -1.24 24.33 -10.37
N GLY A 132 -0.63 23.17 -10.11
CA GLY A 132 -0.87 21.91 -10.80
C GLY A 132 -1.68 20.92 -9.96
N LEU A 133 -2.31 19.95 -10.62
CA LEU A 133 -3.07 18.87 -10.00
C LEU A 133 -2.61 17.52 -10.57
N GLU A 134 -2.25 16.55 -9.74
CA GLU A 134 -1.91 15.19 -10.16
C GLU A 134 -2.68 14.17 -9.32
N GLY A 135 -3.13 13.10 -9.98
CA GLY A 135 -3.90 12.06 -9.33
C GLY A 135 -3.65 10.70 -9.95
N HIS A 136 -3.08 9.80 -9.15
CA HIS A 136 -2.88 8.40 -9.53
C HIS A 136 -4.17 7.59 -9.35
N SER A 137 -4.62 6.87 -10.38
CA SER A 137 -5.75 5.94 -10.29
C SER A 137 -7.01 6.61 -9.74
N MET A 138 -7.58 6.13 -8.63
CA MET A 138 -8.71 6.78 -7.95
C MET A 138 -8.39 8.20 -7.44
N GLY A 139 -7.11 8.58 -7.32
CA GLY A 139 -6.66 9.94 -7.06
C GLY A 139 -7.08 10.95 -8.12
N GLY A 140 -7.49 10.50 -9.31
CA GLY A 140 -8.16 11.33 -10.32
C GLY A 140 -9.49 11.93 -9.84
N ILE A 141 -10.17 11.29 -8.88
CA ILE A 141 -11.45 11.76 -8.31
C ILE A 141 -11.26 13.09 -7.56
N PRO A 142 -10.40 13.19 -6.52
CA PRO A 142 -10.22 14.45 -5.82
C PRO A 142 -9.68 15.56 -6.74
N ILE A 143 -8.70 15.30 -7.61
CA ILE A 143 -8.21 16.36 -8.50
C ILE A 143 -9.24 16.83 -9.53
N GLY A 144 -10.07 15.91 -10.05
CA GLY A 144 -11.18 16.25 -10.94
C GLY A 144 -12.26 17.08 -10.21
N ALA A 145 -12.58 16.72 -8.98
CA ALA A 145 -13.50 17.48 -8.15
C ALA A 145 -12.95 18.87 -7.80
N ALA A 146 -11.64 18.99 -7.50
CA ALA A 146 -10.97 20.26 -7.26
C ALA A 146 -11.03 21.17 -8.50
N ALA A 147 -10.69 20.62 -9.67
CA ALA A 147 -10.76 21.32 -10.95
C ALA A 147 -12.19 21.77 -11.31
N ALA A 148 -13.20 20.97 -10.95
CA ALA A 148 -14.60 21.32 -11.16
C ALA A 148 -15.09 22.44 -10.22
N ALA A 149 -14.63 22.43 -8.96
CA ALA A 149 -15.03 23.38 -7.94
C ALA A 149 -14.35 24.74 -8.09
N GLU A 150 -13.09 24.77 -8.54
CA GLU A 150 -12.33 26.00 -8.78
C GLU A 150 -11.62 25.92 -10.15
N PRO A 151 -12.34 26.15 -11.27
CA PRO A 151 -11.76 26.05 -12.62
C PRO A 151 -10.54 26.95 -12.84
N ASP A 152 -10.57 28.18 -12.31
CA ASP A 152 -9.44 29.13 -12.35
C ASP A 152 -8.42 28.89 -11.22
N GLY A 153 -8.61 27.86 -10.40
CA GLY A 153 -7.79 27.53 -9.24
C GLY A 153 -6.51 26.77 -9.58
N TYR A 154 -6.37 26.31 -10.83
CA TYR A 154 -5.25 25.53 -11.31
C TYR A 154 -4.94 25.85 -12.78
N ARG A 155 -3.74 25.47 -13.23
CA ARG A 155 -3.22 25.76 -14.58
C ARG A 155 -2.86 24.52 -15.39
N ALA A 156 -2.59 23.40 -14.72
CA ALA A 156 -2.25 22.14 -15.36
C ALA A 156 -2.73 20.95 -14.53
N ILE A 157 -3.08 19.85 -15.20
CA ILE A 157 -3.56 18.63 -14.56
C ILE A 157 -2.95 17.39 -15.22
N VAL A 158 -2.66 16.38 -14.40
CA VAL A 158 -2.15 15.07 -14.83
C VAL A 158 -3.05 13.98 -14.27
N PHE A 159 -3.60 13.14 -15.15
CA PHE A 159 -4.24 11.89 -14.77
C PHE A 159 -3.24 10.75 -14.97
N GLU A 160 -2.68 10.24 -13.88
CA GLU A 160 -1.66 9.19 -13.85
C GLU A 160 -2.32 7.82 -13.62
N GLY A 161 -2.21 6.89 -14.56
CA GLY A 161 -2.94 5.61 -14.50
C GLY A 161 -4.43 5.81 -14.20
N SER A 162 -5.03 6.89 -14.71
CA SER A 162 -6.37 7.37 -14.33
C SER A 162 -7.17 7.87 -15.54
N THR A 163 -8.39 8.36 -15.30
CA THR A 163 -9.27 8.94 -16.32
C THR A 163 -10.15 10.06 -15.74
N PRO A 164 -10.44 11.12 -16.52
CA PRO A 164 -11.47 12.10 -16.17
C PRO A 164 -12.84 11.47 -15.85
N GLY A 165 -13.53 12.03 -14.86
CA GLY A 165 -14.87 11.59 -14.45
C GLY A 165 -14.93 10.14 -13.96
N PHE A 166 -13.84 9.61 -13.39
CA PHE A 166 -13.75 8.23 -12.96
C PHE A 166 -14.90 7.84 -12.01
N LEU A 167 -15.57 6.71 -12.29
CA LEU A 167 -16.74 6.23 -11.56
C LEU A 167 -17.90 7.25 -11.44
N GLY A 168 -18.01 8.17 -12.40
CA GLY A 168 -19.04 9.22 -12.39
C GLY A 168 -18.75 10.34 -11.39
N ALA A 169 -17.51 10.43 -10.89
CA ALA A 169 -17.10 11.52 -10.03
C ALA A 169 -17.19 12.89 -10.73
N PRO A 170 -17.43 13.98 -9.98
CA PRO A 170 -17.40 15.34 -10.50
C PRO A 170 -16.09 15.62 -11.25
N SER A 171 -16.22 16.19 -12.45
CA SER A 171 -15.10 16.56 -13.31
C SER A 171 -15.56 17.69 -14.23
N PRO A 172 -14.71 18.70 -14.53
CA PRO A 172 -15.08 19.75 -15.46
C PRO A 172 -15.20 19.20 -16.90
N PRO A 173 -15.93 19.89 -17.80
CA PRO A 173 -16.07 19.49 -19.19
C PRO A 173 -14.79 19.70 -20.01
N ALA A 174 -13.90 20.58 -19.55
CA ALA A 174 -12.59 20.84 -20.15
C ALA A 174 -11.57 21.16 -19.05
N PHE A 175 -10.29 20.92 -19.34
CA PHE A 175 -9.21 21.14 -18.40
C PHE A 175 -8.21 22.19 -18.87
N HIS A 176 -7.60 22.95 -17.96
CA HIS A 176 -6.36 23.67 -18.27
C HIS A 176 -5.20 22.70 -18.36
N ASN A 177 -4.45 22.73 -19.48
CA ASN A 177 -3.25 21.93 -19.77
C ASN A 177 -3.32 20.50 -19.16
N LEU A 178 -3.83 19.54 -19.93
CA LEU A 178 -4.04 18.17 -19.47
C LEU A 178 -2.97 17.23 -20.04
N GLU A 179 -2.34 16.46 -19.16
CA GLU A 179 -1.61 15.25 -19.53
C GLU A 179 -2.34 14.00 -19.00
N VAL A 180 -2.30 12.95 -19.81
CA VAL A 180 -2.63 11.60 -19.38
C VAL A 180 -1.36 10.77 -19.47
N VAL A 181 -0.97 10.16 -18.37
CA VAL A 181 0.06 9.11 -18.34
C VAL A 181 -0.68 7.81 -18.05
N PHE A 182 -0.58 6.84 -18.95
CA PHE A 182 -1.32 5.58 -18.80
C PHE A 182 -0.49 4.40 -19.31
N GLY A 183 -0.25 3.39 -18.49
CA GLY A 183 0.71 2.33 -18.75
C GLY A 183 0.24 1.36 -19.82
N GLN A 184 1.17 0.84 -20.61
CA GLN A 184 0.89 -0.17 -21.64
C GLN A 184 0.34 -1.48 -21.05
N TYR A 185 0.75 -1.79 -19.82
CA TYR A 185 0.35 -2.97 -19.06
C TYR A 185 -0.59 -2.62 -17.89
N ASP A 186 -1.19 -1.42 -17.89
CA ASP A 186 -2.15 -1.04 -16.86
C ASP A 186 -3.38 -1.95 -16.90
N GLU A 187 -3.63 -2.62 -15.78
CA GLU A 187 -4.66 -3.64 -15.62
C GLU A 187 -6.10 -3.08 -15.65
N PHE A 188 -6.28 -1.75 -15.60
CA PHE A 188 -7.56 -1.06 -15.54
C PHE A 188 -7.97 -0.36 -16.85
N ALA A 189 -7.23 -0.57 -17.95
CA ALA A 189 -7.56 0.03 -19.25
C ALA A 189 -9.04 -0.17 -19.69
N PRO A 190 -9.66 -1.36 -19.51
CA PRO A 190 -11.07 -1.55 -19.85
C PRO A 190 -12.00 -0.66 -19.02
N LEU A 191 -11.74 -0.55 -17.73
CA LEU A 191 -12.55 0.24 -16.81
C LEU A 191 -12.40 1.74 -17.05
N MET A 192 -11.18 2.21 -17.31
CA MET A 192 -10.87 3.64 -17.35
C MET A 192 -11.04 4.25 -18.75
N TRP A 193 -10.66 3.52 -19.80
CA TRP A 193 -10.62 4.04 -21.16
C TRP A 193 -11.47 3.23 -22.16
N GLY A 194 -12.07 2.12 -21.71
CA GLY A 194 -12.81 1.22 -22.62
C GLY A 194 -11.89 0.50 -23.62
N ALA A 195 -10.56 0.56 -23.43
CA ALA A 195 -9.60 -0.18 -24.22
C ALA A 195 -9.47 -1.61 -23.67
N PRO A 196 -9.33 -2.64 -24.50
CA PRO A 196 -9.11 -3.99 -24.00
C PRO A 196 -7.79 -4.11 -23.21
N LYS A 197 -6.77 -3.30 -23.53
CA LYS A 197 -5.48 -3.26 -22.81
C LYS A 197 -4.84 -1.88 -22.85
N GLY A 198 -3.92 -1.61 -21.91
CA GLY A 198 -3.28 -0.31 -21.73
C GLY A 198 -2.54 0.23 -22.96
N SER A 199 -1.93 -0.63 -23.76
CA SER A 199 -1.25 -0.25 -25.01
C SER A 199 -2.20 0.26 -26.12
N LEU A 200 -3.52 0.16 -25.93
CA LEU A 200 -4.52 0.54 -26.93
C LEU A 200 -5.35 1.76 -26.51
N VAL A 201 -5.05 2.41 -25.39
CA VAL A 201 -5.84 3.56 -24.89
C VAL A 201 -5.85 4.75 -25.85
N ALA A 202 -4.76 4.95 -26.58
CA ALA A 202 -4.60 6.01 -27.57
C ALA A 202 -5.64 5.96 -28.72
N ALA A 203 -6.13 4.76 -29.04
CA ALA A 203 -7.07 4.52 -30.13
C ALA A 203 -8.55 4.63 -29.69
N THR A 204 -8.81 4.88 -28.40
CA THR A 204 -10.18 4.88 -27.89
C THR A 204 -10.94 6.16 -28.27
N PRO A 205 -12.25 6.07 -28.57
CA PRO A 205 -13.09 7.25 -28.77
C PRO A 205 -13.09 8.18 -27.56
N LYS A 206 -13.03 7.62 -26.34
CA LYS A 206 -12.96 8.39 -25.09
C LYS A 206 -11.68 9.24 -25.03
N MET A 207 -10.52 8.69 -25.40
CA MET A 207 -9.27 9.43 -25.45
C MET A 207 -9.32 10.55 -26.50
N ALA A 208 -9.79 10.24 -27.72
CA ALA A 208 -9.97 11.23 -28.78
C ALA A 208 -10.88 12.40 -28.36
N ALA A 209 -12.02 12.09 -27.73
CA ALA A 209 -12.95 13.08 -27.20
C ALA A 209 -12.32 13.94 -26.07
N THR A 210 -11.55 13.32 -25.17
CA THR A 210 -10.85 14.02 -24.09
C THR A 210 -9.82 15.03 -24.62
N PHE A 211 -9.18 14.69 -25.75
CA PHE A 211 -8.18 15.53 -26.41
C PHE A 211 -8.77 16.49 -27.44
N GLY A 212 -10.07 16.37 -27.76
CA GLY A 212 -10.73 17.19 -28.78
C GLY A 212 -10.23 16.94 -30.21
N VAL A 213 -9.78 15.71 -30.50
CA VAL A 213 -9.24 15.33 -31.81
C VAL A 213 -10.18 14.35 -32.54
N PRO A 214 -10.21 14.34 -33.89
CA PRO A 214 -11.17 13.53 -34.65
C PRO A 214 -10.81 12.03 -34.71
N GLY A 215 -9.64 11.62 -34.24
CA GLY A 215 -9.13 10.26 -34.36
C GLY A 215 -8.17 9.87 -33.24
N PRO A 216 -7.44 8.75 -33.40
CA PRO A 216 -6.48 8.28 -32.40
C PRO A 216 -5.47 9.36 -31.99
N VAL A 217 -5.19 9.43 -30.68
CA VAL A 217 -4.19 10.34 -30.13
C VAL A 217 -2.79 9.80 -30.41
N ILE A 218 -1.88 10.67 -30.85
CA ILE A 218 -0.48 10.32 -31.08
C ILE A 218 0.27 10.42 -29.74
N VAL A 219 0.79 9.30 -29.26
CA VAL A 219 1.57 9.24 -28.02
C VAL A 219 2.81 10.15 -28.13
N GLY A 220 3.06 10.95 -27.09
CA GLY A 220 4.15 11.91 -27.01
C GLY A 220 3.93 13.22 -27.78
N HIS A 221 2.91 13.30 -28.64
CA HIS A 221 2.57 14.54 -29.32
C HIS A 221 1.83 15.49 -28.38
N THR A 222 2.21 16.76 -28.38
CA THR A 222 1.52 17.83 -27.64
C THR A 222 0.62 18.58 -28.58
N TYR A 223 -0.69 18.46 -28.37
CA TYR A 223 -1.71 19.25 -29.07
C TYR A 223 -1.94 20.57 -28.34
N GLY A 224 -2.41 21.60 -29.03
CA GLY A 224 -2.70 22.91 -28.43
C GLY A 224 -1.43 23.67 -27.99
N ALA A 225 -1.59 24.67 -27.13
CA ALA A 225 -0.50 25.49 -26.62
C ALA A 225 -0.61 25.69 -25.10
N THR A 226 0.53 25.59 -24.41
CA THR A 226 0.61 25.73 -22.94
C THR A 226 0.27 27.15 -22.48
N ALA A 227 0.63 28.15 -23.27
CA ALA A 227 0.33 29.57 -23.04
C ALA A 227 -1.18 29.86 -23.05
N ASP A 228 -1.94 29.11 -23.86
CA ASP A 228 -3.39 29.27 -23.97
C ASP A 228 -4.16 28.40 -22.95
N GLY A 229 -3.45 27.53 -22.22
CA GLY A 229 -4.08 26.56 -21.32
C GLY A 229 -4.74 25.38 -22.05
N THR A 230 -4.51 25.24 -23.36
CA THR A 230 -5.17 24.25 -24.23
C THR A 230 -4.33 23.01 -24.47
N ALA A 231 -3.12 22.95 -23.91
CA ALA A 231 -2.20 21.85 -24.20
C ALA A 231 -2.78 20.49 -23.77
N ARG A 232 -2.54 19.46 -24.60
CA ARG A 232 -2.93 18.07 -24.35
C ARG A 232 -1.81 17.11 -24.74
N ARG A 233 -1.42 16.18 -23.85
CA ARG A 233 -0.41 15.16 -24.14
C ARG A 233 -0.77 13.81 -23.54
N LEU A 234 -0.53 12.74 -24.31
CA LEU A 234 -0.66 11.35 -23.83
C LEU A 234 0.73 10.72 -23.80
N LEU A 235 1.10 10.15 -22.65
CA LEU A 235 2.24 9.26 -22.51
C LEU A 235 1.76 7.83 -22.23
N ASN A 236 2.39 6.85 -22.87
CA ASN A 236 2.03 5.44 -22.74
C ASN A 236 3.26 4.58 -22.37
N PRO A 237 3.79 4.71 -21.14
CA PRO A 237 5.00 4.01 -20.71
C PRO A 237 4.81 2.49 -20.57
N PRO A 238 5.86 1.66 -20.72
CA PRO A 238 5.76 0.20 -20.63
C PRO A 238 5.72 -0.28 -19.16
N VAL A 239 4.69 0.12 -18.43
CA VAL A 239 4.54 -0.15 -16.98
C VAL A 239 3.14 -0.66 -16.66
N THR A 240 3.00 -1.28 -15.49
CA THR A 240 1.73 -1.74 -14.91
C THR A 240 1.10 -0.64 -14.07
N HIS A 241 -0.17 -0.79 -13.68
CA HIS A 241 -0.89 0.19 -12.87
C HIS A 241 -0.18 0.59 -11.55
N PRO A 242 0.34 -0.36 -10.73
CA PRO A 242 1.08 0.00 -9.53
C PRO A 242 2.51 0.50 -9.81
N TRP A 243 3.00 0.43 -11.06
CA TRP A 243 4.31 0.97 -11.45
C TRP A 243 4.24 2.40 -11.99
N GLU A 244 3.07 2.93 -12.29
CA GLU A 244 2.90 4.33 -12.74
C GLU A 244 3.54 5.32 -11.75
N HIS A 245 3.15 5.22 -10.47
CA HIS A 245 3.75 6.00 -9.39
C HIS A 245 5.02 5.37 -8.78
N PHE A 246 5.54 4.27 -9.35
CA PHE A 246 6.73 3.56 -8.85
C PHE A 246 7.68 3.19 -10.00
N SER A 247 7.82 4.06 -10.98
CA SER A 247 8.76 3.88 -12.08
C SER A 247 9.30 5.22 -12.55
N ARG A 248 10.51 5.20 -13.09
CA ARG A 248 11.08 6.42 -13.67
C ARG A 248 10.23 6.95 -14.82
N ALA A 249 9.66 6.04 -15.61
CA ALA A 249 8.88 6.38 -16.79
C ALA A 249 7.53 7.02 -16.45
N GLY A 250 6.80 6.51 -15.46
CA GLY A 250 5.54 7.13 -15.02
C GLY A 250 5.78 8.49 -14.34
N VAL A 251 6.72 8.54 -13.38
CA VAL A 251 7.03 9.79 -12.66
C VAL A 251 7.57 10.90 -13.58
N ALA A 252 8.34 10.56 -14.61
CA ALA A 252 8.93 11.55 -15.51
C ALA A 252 7.88 12.36 -16.28
N GLY A 253 6.73 11.76 -16.63
CA GLY A 253 5.68 12.42 -17.39
C GLY A 253 5.13 13.64 -16.64
N ALA A 254 4.59 13.40 -15.45
CA ALA A 254 4.04 14.45 -14.60
C ALA A 254 5.07 15.54 -14.27
N VAL A 255 6.32 15.16 -13.95
CA VAL A 255 7.40 16.11 -13.65
C VAL A 255 7.71 17.00 -14.86
N ASP A 256 7.81 16.41 -16.05
CA ASP A 256 8.03 17.16 -17.29
C ASP A 256 6.86 18.10 -17.58
N TRP A 257 5.63 17.62 -17.44
CA TRP A 257 4.43 18.39 -17.70
C TRP A 257 4.34 19.64 -16.83
N PHE A 258 4.56 19.52 -15.52
CA PHE A 258 4.50 20.66 -14.62
C PHE A 258 5.65 21.64 -14.82
N GLN A 259 6.87 21.18 -15.15
CA GLN A 259 7.96 22.10 -15.52
C GLN A 259 7.66 22.87 -16.81
N MET A 260 6.94 22.26 -17.76
CA MET A 260 6.59 22.89 -19.03
C MET A 260 5.41 23.87 -18.91
N THR A 261 4.46 23.59 -18.01
CA THR A 261 3.16 24.29 -17.96
C THR A 261 3.02 25.29 -16.82
N LEU A 262 3.86 25.19 -15.79
CA LEU A 262 3.86 26.09 -14.64
C LEU A 262 5.15 26.92 -14.64
N ALA A 263 5.02 28.21 -14.37
CA ALA A 263 6.15 29.12 -14.23
C ALA A 263 6.69 29.17 -12.79
N GLY A 264 7.95 29.58 -12.62
CA GLY A 264 8.53 29.87 -11.32
C GLY A 264 9.25 28.70 -10.61
N ALA A 265 9.47 27.57 -11.29
CA ALA A 265 10.30 26.49 -10.76
C ALA A 265 11.72 26.99 -10.51
N ALA A 266 12.18 26.95 -9.26
CA ALA A 266 13.47 27.54 -8.86
C ALA A 266 14.68 26.78 -9.39
N HIS A 267 14.55 25.46 -9.61
CA HIS A 267 15.66 24.58 -9.96
C HIS A 267 15.22 23.51 -10.97
N PRO A 268 14.89 23.87 -12.22
CA PRO A 268 14.47 22.89 -13.21
C PRO A 268 15.55 21.84 -13.43
N LEU A 269 15.15 20.58 -13.53
CA LEU A 269 16.03 19.43 -13.75
C LEU A 269 15.46 18.54 -14.86
N PRO A 270 16.30 17.83 -15.63
CA PRO A 270 15.82 16.85 -16.60
C PRO A 270 14.81 15.90 -15.96
N PRO A 271 13.68 15.55 -16.61
CA PRO A 271 12.66 14.70 -16.00
C PRO A 271 13.16 13.32 -15.54
N GLY A 272 14.23 12.80 -16.16
CA GLY A 272 14.88 11.55 -15.78
C GLY A 272 15.84 11.64 -14.59
N ASP A 273 16.20 12.84 -14.11
CA ASP A 273 17.00 13.03 -12.91
C ASP A 273 16.12 12.80 -11.67
N GLN A 274 16.03 11.53 -11.28
CA GLN A 274 15.16 11.09 -10.20
C GLN A 274 15.94 10.31 -9.14
N ILE A 275 15.69 10.64 -7.88
CA ILE A 275 16.33 10.05 -6.70
C ILE A 275 15.33 9.35 -5.77
N TRP A 276 14.01 9.56 -5.94
CA TRP A 276 12.96 9.03 -5.06
C TRP A 276 13.07 7.53 -4.77
N ILE A 277 13.59 6.72 -5.70
CA ILE A 277 13.73 5.27 -5.51
C ILE A 277 14.62 4.94 -4.31
N TRP A 278 15.60 5.78 -3.99
CA TRP A 278 16.45 5.60 -2.81
C TRP A 278 15.71 5.84 -1.51
N LYS A 279 14.66 6.69 -1.51
CA LYS A 279 13.75 6.79 -0.37
C LYS A 279 13.01 5.48 -0.17
N GLU A 280 12.50 4.88 -1.24
CA GLU A 280 11.80 3.60 -1.19
C GLU A 280 12.71 2.45 -0.75
N VAL A 281 13.96 2.41 -1.23
CA VAL A 281 14.97 1.46 -0.71
C VAL A 281 15.19 1.65 0.80
N GLY A 282 15.29 2.89 1.27
CA GLY A 282 15.46 3.20 2.70
C GLY A 282 14.26 2.78 3.56
N THR A 283 13.04 3.07 3.12
CA THR A 283 11.83 2.62 3.81
C THR A 283 11.67 1.11 3.77
N GLY A 284 12.11 0.46 2.68
CA GLY A 284 12.07 -1.00 2.52
C GLY A 284 13.06 -1.70 3.44
N LEU A 285 14.26 -1.15 3.58
CA LEU A 285 15.24 -1.59 4.56
C LEU A 285 14.71 -1.47 5.99
N SER A 286 13.97 -0.40 6.27
CA SER A 286 13.33 -0.19 7.58
C SER A 286 12.21 -1.20 7.84
N PHE A 287 11.41 -1.54 6.81
CA PHE A 287 10.40 -2.59 6.91
C PHE A 287 11.03 -3.96 7.22
N VAL A 288 12.12 -4.32 6.53
CA VAL A 288 12.89 -5.55 6.86
C VAL A 288 13.43 -5.47 8.29
N GLY A 289 13.96 -4.31 8.69
CA GLY A 289 14.45 -4.03 10.03
C GLY A 289 13.36 -4.23 11.11
N LEU A 290 12.12 -3.82 10.85
CA LEU A 290 10.98 -4.08 11.74
C LEU A 290 10.78 -5.57 11.99
N ILE A 291 10.74 -6.40 10.94
CA ILE A 291 10.53 -7.85 11.10
C ILE A 291 11.68 -8.48 11.92
N VAL A 292 12.91 -8.05 11.67
CA VAL A 292 14.10 -8.48 12.43
C VAL A 292 14.01 -8.00 13.89
N LEU A 293 13.55 -6.77 14.13
CA LEU A 293 13.35 -6.19 15.46
C LEU A 293 12.28 -6.93 16.24
N LEU A 294 11.13 -7.29 15.63
CA LEU A 294 10.09 -8.08 16.28
C LEU A 294 10.63 -9.43 16.75
N MET A 295 11.35 -10.13 15.87
CA MET A 295 12.00 -11.40 16.24
C MET A 295 13.02 -11.24 17.37
N GLY A 296 13.89 -10.23 17.29
CA GLY A 296 14.89 -9.96 18.32
C GLY A 296 14.29 -9.55 19.66
N THR A 297 13.25 -8.72 19.64
CA THR A 297 12.51 -8.29 20.83
C THR A 297 11.90 -9.50 21.53
N PHE A 298 11.25 -10.39 20.78
CA PHE A 298 10.70 -11.62 21.33
C PHE A 298 11.76 -12.49 22.01
N GLU A 299 12.94 -12.66 21.39
CA GLU A 299 14.04 -13.42 21.99
C GLU A 299 14.56 -12.80 23.29
N LEU A 300 14.62 -11.47 23.37
CA LEU A 300 15.03 -10.75 24.56
C LEU A 300 14.00 -10.83 25.68
N LEU A 301 12.71 -10.63 25.36
CA LEU A 301 11.63 -10.72 26.34
C LEU A 301 11.58 -12.11 26.98
N LEU A 302 11.84 -13.18 26.21
CA LEU A 302 11.94 -14.55 26.76
C LEU A 302 13.06 -14.77 27.78
N THR A 303 13.99 -13.82 27.93
CA THR A 303 15.02 -13.87 28.98
C THR A 303 14.55 -13.30 30.32
N LEU A 304 13.46 -12.54 30.31
CA LEU A 304 12.91 -11.91 31.51
C LEU A 304 12.14 -12.93 32.35
N PRO A 305 12.19 -12.83 33.70
CA PRO A 305 11.47 -13.74 34.60
C PRO A 305 9.97 -13.86 34.30
N ALA A 306 9.33 -12.74 33.92
CA ALA A 306 7.91 -12.68 33.58
C ALA A 306 7.51 -13.61 32.42
N PHE A 307 8.44 -13.90 31.49
CA PHE A 307 8.19 -14.74 30.32
C PHE A 307 9.00 -16.05 30.31
N ALA A 308 9.78 -16.32 31.36
CA ALA A 308 10.61 -17.52 31.46
C ALA A 308 9.77 -18.81 31.32
N ALA A 309 8.53 -18.77 31.81
CA ALA A 309 7.54 -19.82 31.68
C ALA A 309 7.19 -20.17 30.21
N LEU A 310 7.34 -19.26 29.25
CA LEU A 310 7.04 -19.54 27.85
C LEU A 310 8.19 -20.26 27.14
N ARG A 311 9.40 -20.23 27.72
CA ARG A 311 10.59 -20.80 27.10
C ARG A 311 10.55 -22.33 27.20
N ARG A 312 10.53 -23.00 26.05
CA ARG A 312 10.59 -24.46 25.96
C ARG A 312 11.37 -24.84 24.69
N PRO A 313 12.30 -25.82 24.76
CA PRO A 313 12.92 -26.36 23.56
C PRO A 313 11.84 -26.83 22.57
N MET A 314 12.03 -26.51 21.30
CA MET A 314 11.14 -26.99 20.25
C MET A 314 11.07 -28.51 20.27
N GLU A 315 9.85 -29.04 20.29
CA GLU A 315 9.58 -30.46 20.05
C GLU A 315 9.17 -30.62 18.58
N PRO A 316 10.11 -31.01 17.70
CA PRO A 316 9.82 -31.24 16.29
C PRO A 316 8.91 -32.44 16.12
N VAL A 317 8.09 -32.39 15.08
CA VAL A 317 7.05 -33.38 14.84
C VAL A 317 7.46 -34.41 13.79
N ALA A 318 8.37 -34.04 12.89
CA ALA A 318 8.91 -34.91 11.86
C ALA A 318 10.41 -35.21 12.08
N GLU A 319 10.82 -36.47 11.88
CA GLU A 319 12.24 -36.88 11.92
C GLU A 319 13.01 -36.42 10.67
N ARG A 320 12.33 -36.33 9.51
CA ARG A 320 12.90 -35.88 8.22
C ARG A 320 11.84 -35.30 7.30
N ARG A 321 12.26 -34.59 6.24
CA ARG A 321 11.39 -34.11 5.14
C ARG A 321 10.97 -35.25 4.21
N GLY A 322 10.05 -36.09 4.65
CA GLY A 322 9.46 -37.17 3.84
C GLY A 322 8.29 -36.72 2.97
N GLY A 323 7.63 -37.65 2.27
CA GLY A 323 6.50 -37.35 1.37
C GLY A 323 5.34 -36.63 2.06
N ARG A 324 5.00 -36.98 3.30
CA ARG A 324 3.97 -36.27 4.09
C ARG A 324 4.33 -34.82 4.38
N TRP A 325 5.61 -34.54 4.63
CA TRP A 325 6.11 -33.18 4.84
C TRP A 325 5.97 -32.36 3.56
N TRP A 326 6.39 -32.92 2.41
CA TRP A 326 6.27 -32.25 1.12
C TRP A 326 4.82 -32.04 0.71
N LEU A 327 3.92 -33.00 0.96
CA LEU A 327 2.49 -32.81 0.74
C LEU A 327 1.95 -31.66 1.59
N ALA A 328 2.27 -31.62 2.89
CA ALA A 328 1.83 -30.52 3.76
C ALA A 328 2.42 -29.17 3.34
N PHE A 329 3.69 -29.14 2.92
CA PHE A 329 4.35 -27.95 2.38
C PHE A 329 3.64 -27.45 1.12
N LEU A 330 3.37 -28.33 0.16
CA LEU A 330 2.68 -27.98 -1.09
C LEU A 330 1.26 -27.52 -0.83
N LEU A 331 0.51 -28.16 0.07
CA LEU A 331 -0.84 -27.72 0.44
C LEU A 331 -0.82 -26.35 1.14
N THR A 332 0.15 -26.12 2.04
CA THR A 332 0.35 -24.83 2.71
C THR A 332 0.62 -23.71 1.71
N ALA A 333 1.42 -24.00 0.67
CA ALA A 333 1.72 -23.04 -0.38
C ALA A 333 0.54 -22.83 -1.33
N ALA A 334 -0.03 -23.90 -1.88
CA ALA A 334 -0.97 -23.83 -2.99
C ALA A 334 -2.38 -23.41 -2.56
N VAL A 335 -2.91 -23.95 -1.45
CA VAL A 335 -4.33 -23.76 -1.09
C VAL A 335 -4.68 -22.28 -0.89
N PRO A 336 -3.91 -21.46 -0.15
CA PRO A 336 -4.25 -20.05 0.05
C PRO A 336 -4.23 -19.24 -1.26
N ALA A 337 -3.34 -19.58 -2.20
CA ALA A 337 -3.25 -18.92 -3.50
C ALA A 337 -4.36 -19.37 -4.47
N LEU A 338 -4.65 -20.67 -4.54
CA LEU A 338 -5.71 -21.21 -5.40
C LEU A 338 -7.11 -20.76 -4.98
N THR A 339 -7.30 -20.53 -3.68
CA THR A 339 -8.58 -20.05 -3.13
C THR A 339 -8.70 -18.53 -3.09
N TYR A 340 -7.66 -17.80 -3.49
CA TYR A 340 -7.58 -16.34 -3.31
C TYR A 340 -8.74 -15.61 -3.99
N TYR A 341 -8.84 -15.65 -5.32
CA TYR A 341 -9.90 -14.92 -6.03
C TYR A 341 -11.32 -15.40 -5.64
N PRO A 342 -11.64 -16.72 -5.60
CA PRO A 342 -12.98 -17.15 -5.22
C PRO A 342 -13.40 -16.68 -3.83
N PHE A 343 -12.52 -16.75 -2.83
CA PHE A 343 -12.87 -16.38 -1.47
C PHE A 343 -12.87 -14.86 -1.26
N MET A 344 -12.01 -14.11 -1.96
CA MET A 344 -12.12 -12.64 -2.01
C MET A 344 -13.47 -12.23 -2.62
N GLY A 345 -13.90 -12.91 -3.69
CA GLY A 345 -15.22 -12.75 -4.30
C GLY A 345 -16.36 -13.00 -3.31
N TRP A 346 -16.34 -14.11 -2.57
CA TRP A 346 -17.33 -14.36 -1.50
C TRP A 346 -17.24 -13.34 -0.36
N GLY A 347 -16.03 -12.86 -0.08
CA GLY A 347 -15.75 -11.83 0.91
C GLY A 347 -16.48 -10.51 0.65
N GLN A 348 -16.89 -10.25 -0.60
CA GLN A 348 -17.69 -9.07 -0.96
C GLN A 348 -19.03 -9.03 -0.23
N ALA A 349 -19.55 -10.18 0.25
CA ALA A 349 -20.76 -10.25 1.06
C ALA A 349 -20.57 -9.70 2.49
N PHE A 350 -19.32 -9.62 2.98
CA PHE A 350 -19.02 -9.00 4.27
C PHE A 350 -18.95 -7.47 4.14
N ILE A 351 -20.12 -6.87 3.95
CA ILE A 351 -20.27 -5.44 3.68
C ILE A 351 -19.76 -4.57 4.85
N PRO A 352 -19.22 -3.38 4.56
CA PRO A 352 -18.74 -2.45 5.59
C PRO A 352 -19.81 -2.11 6.63
N MET A 353 -19.42 -2.16 7.90
CA MET A 353 -20.27 -1.82 9.04
C MET A 353 -19.44 -1.12 10.13
N ARG A 354 -20.09 -0.53 11.13
CA ARG A 354 -19.42 0.27 12.18
C ARG A 354 -18.22 -0.44 12.82
N LEU A 355 -18.35 -1.74 13.10
CA LEU A 355 -17.30 -2.55 13.72
C LEU A 355 -16.23 -3.03 12.73
N PHE A 356 -16.61 -3.19 11.46
CA PHE A 356 -15.75 -3.68 10.37
C PHE A 356 -15.88 -2.76 9.15
N PRO A 357 -15.32 -1.53 9.24
CA PRO A 357 -15.64 -0.46 8.30
C PRO A 357 -14.81 -0.50 7.01
N GLN A 358 -13.84 -1.40 6.90
CA GLN A 358 -12.87 -1.46 5.80
C GLN A 358 -13.18 -2.65 4.88
N TYR A 359 -13.67 -2.37 3.67
CA TYR A 359 -14.25 -3.40 2.80
C TYR A 359 -13.23 -4.44 2.31
N VAL A 360 -12.05 -3.98 1.90
CA VAL A 360 -10.98 -4.87 1.44
C VAL A 360 -10.48 -5.74 2.59
N GLN A 361 -10.38 -5.20 3.80
CA GLN A 361 -10.00 -6.00 4.98
C GLN A 361 -11.05 -7.06 5.32
N ASN A 362 -12.33 -6.76 5.14
CA ASN A 362 -13.40 -7.74 5.33
C ASN A 362 -13.27 -8.91 4.34
N GLN A 363 -12.94 -8.63 3.08
CA GLN A 363 -12.69 -9.66 2.07
C GLN A 363 -11.48 -10.54 2.43
N LEU A 364 -10.38 -9.91 2.84
CA LEU A 364 -9.17 -10.60 3.30
C LEU A 364 -9.46 -11.50 4.50
N LEU A 365 -10.29 -11.06 5.44
CA LEU A 365 -10.70 -11.88 6.58
C LEU A 365 -11.54 -13.10 6.15
N VAL A 366 -12.48 -12.94 5.22
CA VAL A 366 -13.26 -14.07 4.71
C VAL A 366 -12.33 -15.09 4.04
N TRP A 367 -11.41 -14.62 3.19
CA TRP A 367 -10.37 -15.47 2.59
C TRP A 367 -9.55 -16.22 3.66
N ALA A 368 -9.08 -15.52 4.69
CA ALA A 368 -8.28 -16.11 5.74
C ALA A 368 -9.07 -17.14 6.55
N LEU A 369 -10.28 -16.80 7.02
CA LEU A 369 -11.11 -17.67 7.85
C LEU A 369 -11.56 -18.94 7.11
N LEU A 370 -11.91 -18.83 5.83
CA LEU A 370 -12.23 -20.00 4.99
C LEU A 370 -10.99 -20.88 4.76
N ASN A 371 -9.82 -20.29 4.55
CA ASN A 371 -8.57 -21.04 4.54
C ASN A 371 -8.25 -21.70 5.89
N GLY A 372 -8.61 -21.05 7.00
CA GLY A 372 -8.56 -21.66 8.34
C GLY A 372 -9.45 -22.90 8.43
N LEU A 373 -10.69 -22.82 7.94
CA LEU A 373 -11.60 -23.97 7.89
C LEU A 373 -11.03 -25.11 7.01
N LEU A 374 -10.55 -24.79 5.81
CA LEU A 374 -9.88 -25.79 4.95
C LEU A 374 -8.67 -26.42 5.65
N THR A 375 -7.89 -25.62 6.38
CA THR A 375 -6.74 -26.11 7.16
C THR A 375 -7.16 -27.08 8.26
N LEU A 376 -8.28 -26.83 8.94
CA LEU A 376 -8.84 -27.77 9.91
C LEU A 376 -9.27 -29.08 9.24
N LEU A 377 -9.95 -29.01 8.10
CA LEU A 377 -10.38 -30.19 7.34
C LEU A 377 -9.18 -31.01 6.84
N LEU A 378 -8.18 -30.34 6.25
CA LEU A 378 -6.94 -30.97 5.79
C LEU A 378 -6.16 -31.59 6.96
N SER A 379 -6.25 -31.04 8.17
CA SER A 379 -5.62 -31.62 9.36
C SER A 379 -6.21 -32.99 9.74
N LEU A 380 -7.48 -33.27 9.41
CA LEU A 380 -8.11 -34.58 9.63
C LEU A 380 -7.51 -35.66 8.71
N VAL A 381 -7.08 -35.26 7.51
CA VAL A 381 -6.50 -36.13 6.49
C VAL A 381 -5.00 -36.29 6.69
N LEU A 382 -4.28 -35.16 6.83
CA LEU A 382 -2.83 -35.16 6.99
C LEU A 382 -2.39 -35.84 8.29
N ARG A 383 -3.25 -35.84 9.32
CA ARG A 383 -2.98 -36.41 10.65
C ARG A 383 -1.57 -36.05 11.13
N GLY A 384 -1.22 -34.77 11.00
CA GLY A 384 0.03 -34.21 11.51
C GLY A 384 0.17 -34.47 13.01
N GLY A 385 1.35 -34.23 13.58
CA GLY A 385 1.51 -34.48 15.01
C GLY A 385 0.83 -33.41 15.86
N ARG A 386 1.08 -33.49 17.17
CA ARG A 386 0.36 -32.72 18.18
C ARG A 386 1.28 -31.64 18.75
N PRO A 387 1.41 -30.46 18.11
CA PRO A 387 2.22 -29.38 18.63
C PRO A 387 1.67 -28.92 19.99
N VAL A 388 2.56 -28.44 20.85
CA VAL A 388 2.19 -28.05 22.21
C VAL A 388 1.25 -26.84 22.19
N PHE A 389 0.06 -27.03 22.74
CA PHE A 389 -0.82 -25.93 23.10
C PHE A 389 -0.41 -25.38 24.46
N SER A 390 -0.04 -24.10 24.51
CA SER A 390 0.25 -23.42 25.77
C SER A 390 -1.02 -22.79 26.30
N ASN A 391 -1.49 -23.24 27.47
CA ASN A 391 -2.59 -22.60 28.20
C ASN A 391 -2.14 -21.33 28.96
N ARG A 392 -0.88 -20.91 28.82
CA ARG A 392 -0.30 -19.71 29.46
C ARG A 392 -0.69 -18.43 28.72
N TRP A 393 -1.99 -18.19 28.57
CA TRP A 393 -2.54 -17.08 27.79
C TRP A 393 -2.05 -15.71 28.25
N ALA A 394 -2.01 -15.46 29.56
CA ALA A 394 -1.51 -14.18 30.10
C ALA A 394 -0.07 -13.89 29.64
N GLY A 395 0.81 -14.89 29.71
CA GLY A 395 2.19 -14.76 29.22
C GLY A 395 2.25 -14.59 27.71
N ALA A 396 1.50 -15.40 26.94
CA ALA A 396 1.50 -15.35 25.48
C ALA A 396 0.96 -14.01 24.93
N VAL A 397 -0.12 -13.49 25.52
CA VAL A 397 -0.67 -12.17 25.20
C VAL A 397 0.32 -11.08 25.60
N GLY A 398 0.88 -11.16 26.83
CA GLY A 398 1.83 -10.17 27.32
C GLY A 398 3.09 -10.05 26.46
N ILE A 399 3.69 -11.18 26.05
CA ILE A 399 4.90 -11.15 25.21
C ILE A 399 4.58 -10.68 23.79
N ALA A 400 3.42 -11.06 23.23
CA ALA A 400 3.00 -10.61 21.92
C ALA A 400 2.75 -9.09 21.90
N ALA A 401 2.02 -8.58 22.89
CA ALA A 401 1.76 -7.15 23.06
C ALA A 401 3.06 -6.36 23.26
N ALA A 402 3.97 -6.81 24.12
CA ALA A 402 5.26 -6.14 24.33
C ALA A 402 6.14 -6.17 23.07
N THR A 403 6.15 -7.27 22.32
CA THR A 403 6.88 -7.37 21.05
C THR A 403 6.34 -6.37 20.02
N LEU A 404 5.01 -6.34 19.84
CA LEU A 404 4.36 -5.41 18.93
C LEU A 404 4.52 -3.96 19.39
N ALA A 405 4.49 -3.69 20.69
CA ALA A 405 4.70 -2.36 21.24
C ALA A 405 6.09 -1.81 20.88
N VAL A 406 7.16 -2.61 20.98
CA VAL A 406 8.50 -2.17 20.57
C VAL A 406 8.56 -1.89 19.06
N GLY A 407 7.96 -2.76 18.24
CA GLY A 407 7.86 -2.52 16.79
C GLY A 407 7.09 -1.24 16.46
N TYR A 408 5.93 -1.05 17.08
CA TYR A 408 5.10 0.15 16.95
C TYR A 408 5.85 1.41 17.38
N LEU A 409 6.51 1.40 18.53
CA LEU A 409 7.30 2.53 19.02
C LEU A 409 8.47 2.85 18.09
N SER A 410 9.10 1.85 17.47
CA SER A 410 10.16 2.11 16.48
C SER A 410 9.65 2.88 15.26
N LEU A 411 8.46 2.54 14.77
CA LEU A 411 7.83 3.24 13.66
C LEU A 411 7.33 4.63 14.07
N VAL A 412 6.69 4.78 15.24
CA VAL A 412 6.29 6.09 15.76
C VAL A 412 7.49 7.01 15.94
N LEU A 413 8.62 6.50 16.46
CA LEU A 413 9.83 7.29 16.63
C LEU A 413 10.36 7.80 15.29
N VAL A 414 10.47 6.92 14.30
CA VAL A 414 10.95 7.26 12.96
C VAL A 414 10.00 8.24 12.24
N ASP A 415 8.69 7.98 12.31
CA ASP A 415 7.66 8.85 11.75
C ASP A 415 7.72 10.26 12.35
N ARG A 416 7.83 10.38 13.67
CA ARG A 416 7.87 11.68 14.35
C ARG A 416 9.16 12.47 14.14
N LEU A 417 10.30 11.78 14.05
CA LEU A 417 11.59 12.44 13.86
C LEU A 417 11.81 12.83 12.40
N TRP A 418 11.39 11.99 11.47
CA TRP A 418 11.80 12.11 10.06
C TRP A 418 10.65 12.19 9.06
N HIS A 419 9.40 12.00 9.47
CA HIS A 419 8.23 11.84 8.58
C HIS A 419 8.47 10.71 7.57
N VAL A 420 8.99 9.59 8.07
CA VAL A 420 9.30 8.40 7.29
C VAL A 420 8.49 7.24 7.86
N ASP A 421 7.89 6.46 6.97
CA ASP A 421 7.19 5.23 7.34
C ASP A 421 7.93 3.99 6.81
N PHE A 422 7.41 2.80 7.10
CA PHE A 422 8.05 1.55 6.67
C PHE A 422 7.31 0.98 5.47
N ARG A 423 7.92 1.07 4.29
CA ARG A 423 7.27 0.73 3.03
C ARG A 423 8.23 0.29 1.93
N PHE A 424 7.70 -0.41 0.94
CA PHE A 424 8.36 -0.59 -0.35
C PHE A 424 7.29 -0.86 -1.39
N TRP A 425 7.18 0.03 -2.39
CA TRP A 425 6.20 -0.12 -3.47
C TRP A 425 4.76 -0.23 -2.90
N VAL A 426 4.05 -1.33 -3.15
CA VAL A 426 2.68 -1.56 -2.67
C VAL A 426 2.57 -1.96 -1.20
N LEU A 427 3.70 -2.12 -0.50
CA LEU A 427 3.72 -2.44 0.93
C LEU A 427 3.90 -1.16 1.72
N GLY A 428 3.00 -0.85 2.65
CA GLY A 428 3.12 0.34 3.50
C GLY A 428 2.58 0.10 4.90
N LEU A 429 3.37 0.42 5.91
CA LEU A 429 3.00 0.33 7.31
C LEU A 429 3.21 1.68 8.00
N LYS A 430 2.15 2.15 8.67
CA LYS A 430 2.12 3.44 9.33
C LYS A 430 1.64 3.34 10.78
N PRO A 431 1.94 4.31 11.64
CA PRO A 431 1.31 4.41 12.96
C PRO A 431 -0.22 4.47 12.85
N LEU A 432 -0.93 3.84 13.78
CA LEU A 432 -2.38 3.98 13.93
C LEU A 432 -2.68 5.28 14.70
N ASP A 433 -3.63 6.07 14.22
CA ASP A 433 -4.27 7.11 15.02
C ASP A 433 -5.33 6.48 15.97
N GLY A 434 -6.02 7.30 16.76
CA GLY A 434 -7.07 6.81 17.67
C GLY A 434 -8.23 6.09 16.96
N ARG A 435 -8.62 6.54 15.76
CA ARG A 435 -9.70 5.94 14.96
C ARG A 435 -9.30 4.54 14.51
N HIS A 436 -8.14 4.40 13.88
CA HIS A 436 -7.66 3.13 13.37
C HIS A 436 -7.32 2.16 14.52
N THR A 437 -6.87 2.66 15.67
CA THR A 437 -6.64 1.83 16.86
C THR A 437 -7.95 1.17 17.34
N ALA A 438 -9.05 1.93 17.37
CA ALA A 438 -10.37 1.38 17.71
C ALA A 438 -10.86 0.35 16.67
N MET A 439 -10.61 0.60 15.38
CA MET A 439 -10.95 -0.33 14.29
C MET A 439 -10.13 -1.62 14.34
N ALA A 440 -8.84 -1.56 14.69
CA ALA A 440 -7.95 -2.71 14.65
C ALA A 440 -8.33 -3.81 15.66
N ALA A 441 -8.98 -3.46 16.77
CA ALA A 441 -9.33 -4.40 17.85
C ALA A 441 -10.27 -5.56 17.40
N PRO A 442 -11.45 -5.32 16.79
CA PRO A 442 -12.28 -6.40 16.28
C PRO A 442 -11.62 -7.19 15.15
N TYR A 443 -10.84 -6.53 14.28
CA TYR A 443 -10.07 -7.22 13.24
C TYR A 443 -9.02 -8.16 13.83
N PHE A 444 -8.32 -7.75 14.89
CA PHE A 444 -7.33 -8.57 15.59
C PHE A 444 -7.92 -9.89 16.07
N VAL A 445 -9.14 -9.89 16.60
CA VAL A 445 -9.80 -11.12 17.07
C VAL A 445 -9.95 -12.13 15.94
N LEU A 446 -10.45 -11.70 14.77
CA LEU A 446 -10.65 -12.59 13.62
C LEU A 446 -9.32 -13.05 13.00
N TRP A 447 -8.32 -12.16 12.94
CA TRP A 447 -6.96 -12.56 12.55
C TRP A 447 -6.35 -13.58 13.52
N ALA A 448 -6.57 -13.41 14.83
CA ALA A 448 -6.05 -14.35 15.83
C ALA A 448 -6.67 -15.73 15.67
N VAL A 449 -7.98 -15.83 15.39
CA VAL A 449 -8.64 -17.11 15.07
C VAL A 449 -7.94 -17.81 13.90
N TYR A 450 -7.74 -17.10 12.79
CA TYR A 450 -7.05 -17.66 11.63
C TYR A 450 -5.62 -18.11 11.96
N PHE A 451 -4.81 -17.23 12.56
CA PHE A 451 -3.39 -17.53 12.80
C PHE A 451 -3.20 -18.64 13.83
N LEU A 452 -4.09 -18.78 14.82
CA LEU A 452 -4.06 -19.91 15.76
C LEU A 452 -4.23 -21.24 15.01
N ILE A 453 -5.13 -21.29 14.03
CA ILE A 453 -5.37 -22.48 13.20
C ILE A 453 -4.18 -22.73 12.26
N ALA A 454 -3.78 -21.71 11.50
CA ALA A 454 -2.76 -21.81 10.47
C ALA A 454 -1.41 -22.21 11.05
N LEU A 455 -0.97 -21.55 12.15
CA LEU A 455 0.34 -21.82 12.75
C LEU A 455 0.35 -23.11 13.55
N ARG A 456 -0.80 -23.56 14.08
CA ARG A 456 -0.93 -24.91 14.62
C ARG A 456 -0.67 -25.94 13.54
N ALA A 457 -1.32 -25.82 12.37
CA ALA A 457 -1.12 -26.75 11.26
C ALA A 457 0.31 -26.70 10.72
N LEU A 458 0.90 -25.52 10.61
CA LEU A 458 2.30 -25.33 10.20
C LEU A 458 3.25 -26.05 11.16
N SER A 459 3.07 -25.85 12.47
CA SER A 459 3.88 -26.50 13.51
C SER A 459 3.70 -28.01 13.54
N ALA A 460 2.47 -28.50 13.32
CA ALA A 460 2.13 -29.92 13.32
C ALA A 460 2.74 -30.71 12.14
N ASN A 461 3.08 -30.03 11.05
CA ASN A 461 3.48 -30.70 9.81
C ASN A 461 4.89 -30.32 9.34
N LEU A 462 5.35 -29.10 9.58
CA LEU A 462 6.60 -28.59 9.00
C LEU A 462 7.79 -28.51 9.97
N ALA A 463 7.61 -28.75 11.27
CA ALA A 463 8.71 -28.73 12.23
C ALA A 463 9.52 -30.04 12.16
N VAL A 464 10.80 -29.96 11.77
CA VAL A 464 11.69 -31.12 11.57
C VAL A 464 12.83 -31.14 12.59
N LYS A 465 13.17 -32.33 13.05
CA LYS A 465 14.22 -32.56 14.05
C LYS A 465 15.61 -32.28 13.50
N GLY A 466 16.45 -31.67 14.33
CA GLY A 466 17.84 -31.36 13.98
C GLY A 466 18.03 -30.22 12.99
N GLU A 467 16.97 -29.59 12.48
CA GLU A 467 17.12 -28.50 11.50
C GLU A 467 17.75 -27.23 12.08
N GLY A 468 18.75 -26.73 11.36
CA GLY A 468 19.35 -25.42 11.61
C GLY A 468 18.33 -24.28 11.50
N PHE A 469 18.60 -23.17 12.19
CA PHE A 469 17.70 -22.01 12.23
C PHE A 469 17.34 -21.48 10.84
N LEU A 470 18.34 -21.27 9.98
CA LEU A 470 18.12 -20.73 8.63
C LEU A 470 17.28 -21.64 7.75
N LEU A 471 17.48 -22.96 7.86
CA LEU A 471 16.74 -23.94 7.06
C LEU A 471 15.27 -24.02 7.49
N GLN A 472 14.99 -23.98 8.79
CA GLN A 472 13.63 -23.96 9.33
C GLN A 472 12.90 -22.67 8.92
N VAL A 473 13.51 -21.51 9.18
CA VAL A 473 12.94 -20.20 8.83
C VAL A 473 12.70 -20.12 7.32
N GLY A 474 13.69 -20.50 6.51
CA GLY A 474 13.57 -20.54 5.06
C GLY A 474 12.40 -21.41 4.59
N ALA A 475 12.25 -22.61 5.12
CA ALA A 475 11.15 -23.50 4.76
C ALA A 475 9.78 -22.91 5.10
N TRP A 476 9.61 -22.31 6.28
CA TRP A 476 8.32 -21.74 6.69
C TRP A 476 7.98 -20.46 5.92
N LYS A 477 8.97 -19.62 5.62
CA LYS A 477 8.82 -18.47 4.71
C LYS A 477 8.29 -18.91 3.36
N ILE A 478 8.99 -19.86 2.72
CA ILE A 478 8.66 -20.35 1.38
C ILE A 478 7.31 -21.07 1.40
N ALA A 479 7.02 -21.91 2.41
CA ALA A 479 5.75 -22.61 2.51
C ALA A 479 4.55 -21.65 2.52
N LEU A 480 4.66 -20.49 3.18
CA LEU A 480 3.57 -19.53 3.24
C LEU A 480 3.52 -18.58 2.04
N SER A 481 4.65 -18.26 1.40
CA SER A 481 4.69 -17.25 0.33
C SER A 481 4.72 -17.82 -1.10
N LEU A 482 5.12 -19.08 -1.29
CA LEU A 482 5.41 -19.64 -2.62
C LEU A 482 4.17 -19.67 -3.52
N GLY A 483 2.99 -20.01 -3.00
CA GLY A 483 1.78 -20.05 -3.82
C GLY A 483 1.43 -18.70 -4.43
N PHE A 484 1.54 -17.62 -3.65
CA PHE A 484 1.32 -16.27 -4.16
C PHE A 484 2.42 -15.83 -5.13
N ALA A 485 3.68 -16.23 -4.90
CA ALA A 485 4.75 -15.96 -5.85
C ALA A 485 4.49 -16.65 -7.22
N VAL A 486 4.00 -17.90 -7.21
CA VAL A 486 3.61 -18.63 -8.43
C VAL A 486 2.39 -18.01 -9.09
N LEU A 487 1.36 -17.66 -8.32
CA LEU A 487 0.17 -16.97 -8.82
C LEU A 487 0.55 -15.67 -9.54
N LEU A 488 1.34 -14.81 -8.90
CA LEU A 488 1.77 -13.54 -9.49
C LEU A 488 2.67 -13.74 -10.71
N ALA A 489 3.58 -14.72 -10.67
CA ALA A 489 4.42 -15.04 -11.81
C ALA A 489 3.56 -15.45 -13.02
N TYR A 490 2.50 -16.24 -12.80
CA TYR A 490 1.55 -16.61 -13.85
C TYR A 490 0.79 -15.39 -14.38
N GLU A 491 0.16 -14.61 -13.50
CA GLU A 491 -0.61 -13.42 -13.85
C GLU A 491 0.20 -12.41 -14.66
N TYR A 492 1.40 -12.07 -14.19
CA TYR A 492 2.26 -11.08 -14.83
C TYR A 492 2.99 -11.62 -16.06
N ALA A 493 3.30 -12.93 -16.12
CA ALA A 493 3.78 -13.53 -17.37
C ALA A 493 2.73 -13.44 -18.48
N THR A 494 1.44 -13.68 -18.16
CA THR A 494 0.34 -13.48 -19.11
C THR A 494 0.18 -12.02 -19.48
N LEU A 495 0.26 -11.09 -18.51
CA LEU A 495 0.18 -9.65 -18.76
C LEU A 495 1.26 -9.17 -19.72
N PHE A 496 2.52 -9.51 -19.46
CA PHE A 496 3.62 -9.05 -20.30
C PHE A 496 3.66 -9.71 -21.69
N SER A 497 3.10 -10.91 -21.84
CA SER A 497 3.04 -11.61 -23.13
C SER A 497 1.82 -11.24 -23.99
N THR A 498 0.66 -10.98 -23.37
CA THR A 498 -0.61 -10.76 -24.09
C THR A 498 -1.15 -9.33 -23.98
N GLY A 499 -0.72 -8.60 -22.95
CA GLY A 499 -1.29 -7.32 -22.52
C GLY A 499 -2.48 -7.46 -21.58
N LEU A 500 -2.79 -8.67 -21.10
CA LEU A 500 -3.89 -8.95 -20.16
C LEU A 500 -3.41 -9.85 -19.03
N LEU A 501 -3.89 -9.62 -17.80
CA LEU A 501 -3.78 -10.60 -16.72
C LEU A 501 -4.40 -11.95 -17.16
N ALA A 502 -3.97 -13.04 -16.54
CA ALA A 502 -4.62 -14.33 -16.72
C ALA A 502 -6.05 -14.33 -16.18
N THR A 503 -6.31 -13.47 -15.18
CA THR A 503 -7.65 -13.17 -14.64
C THR A 503 -7.99 -11.68 -14.82
N PRO A 504 -8.38 -11.23 -16.03
CA PRO A 504 -8.58 -9.81 -16.33
C PRO A 504 -9.76 -9.17 -15.57
N THR A 505 -10.59 -9.97 -14.91
CA THR A 505 -11.68 -9.50 -14.03
C THR A 505 -11.24 -9.20 -12.60
N GLU A 506 -10.01 -9.53 -12.22
CA GLU A 506 -9.49 -9.43 -10.84
C GLU A 506 -8.33 -8.44 -10.64
N PRO A 507 -8.21 -7.32 -11.40
CA PRO A 507 -7.00 -6.50 -11.42
C PRO A 507 -6.59 -5.94 -10.05
N LEU A 508 -7.56 -5.45 -9.27
CA LEU A 508 -7.31 -4.96 -7.91
C LEU A 508 -6.81 -6.07 -6.99
N ASN A 509 -7.45 -7.23 -7.02
CA ASN A 509 -7.08 -8.36 -6.17
C ASN A 509 -5.69 -8.89 -6.54
N THR A 510 -5.32 -8.91 -7.82
CA THR A 510 -3.98 -9.26 -8.27
C THR A 510 -2.91 -8.31 -7.74
N ILE A 511 -3.17 -6.99 -7.75
CA ILE A 511 -2.26 -6.00 -7.17
C ILE A 511 -2.14 -6.18 -5.64
N VAL A 512 -3.27 -6.43 -4.95
CA VAL A 512 -3.26 -6.73 -3.51
C VAL A 512 -2.45 -8.00 -3.21
N ALA A 513 -2.50 -9.01 -4.08
CA ALA A 513 -1.76 -10.26 -3.93
C ALA A 513 -0.23 -10.07 -3.95
N ILE A 514 0.30 -8.99 -4.55
CA ILE A 514 1.74 -8.67 -4.53
C ILE A 514 2.25 -8.58 -3.08
N GLN A 515 1.46 -7.98 -2.19
CA GLN A 515 1.83 -7.78 -0.79
C GLN A 515 1.92 -9.10 -0.01
N PHE A 516 1.20 -10.14 -0.44
CA PHE A 516 1.16 -11.43 0.26
C PHE A 516 2.52 -12.11 0.27
N VAL A 517 3.33 -11.96 -0.78
CA VAL A 517 4.63 -12.63 -0.85
C VAL A 517 5.56 -12.22 0.31
N PRO A 518 5.91 -10.92 0.48
CA PRO A 518 6.74 -10.50 1.60
C PRO A 518 6.03 -10.55 2.95
N LEU A 519 4.72 -10.32 3.03
CA LEU A 519 3.99 -10.40 4.31
C LEU A 519 3.92 -11.83 4.84
N LEU A 520 3.55 -12.81 4.01
CA LEU A 520 3.50 -14.21 4.41
C LEU A 520 4.90 -14.79 4.66
N ALA A 521 5.92 -14.33 3.93
CA ALA A 521 7.30 -14.63 4.29
C ALA A 521 7.64 -14.07 5.68
N SER A 522 7.24 -12.85 6.01
CA SER A 522 7.48 -12.26 7.35
C SER A 522 6.76 -13.04 8.45
N VAL A 523 5.50 -13.42 8.22
CA VAL A 523 4.73 -14.32 9.09
C VAL A 523 5.47 -15.65 9.30
N GLY A 524 5.97 -16.27 8.23
CA GLY A 524 6.71 -17.54 8.31
C GLY A 524 7.99 -17.43 9.13
N ALA A 525 8.71 -16.32 9.03
CA ALA A 525 9.90 -16.05 9.83
C ALA A 525 9.57 -15.89 11.32
N ILE A 526 8.57 -15.07 11.65
CA ILE A 526 8.12 -14.84 13.03
C ILE A 526 7.59 -16.15 13.64
N ALA A 527 6.77 -16.89 12.90
CA ALA A 527 6.22 -18.17 13.33
C ALA A 527 7.31 -19.20 13.61
N ALA A 528 8.29 -19.36 12.70
CA ALA A 528 9.38 -20.31 12.87
C ALA A 528 10.25 -19.97 14.10
N LEU A 529 10.61 -18.70 14.27
CA LEU A 529 11.42 -18.27 15.42
C LEU A 529 10.65 -18.43 16.74
N THR A 530 9.40 -17.98 16.82
CA THR A 530 8.60 -18.06 18.05
C THR A 530 8.30 -19.50 18.44
N TYR A 531 8.02 -20.38 17.47
CA TYR A 531 7.85 -21.81 17.71
C TYR A 531 9.16 -22.46 18.17
N ARG A 532 10.30 -22.10 17.55
CA ARG A 532 11.62 -22.64 17.94
C ARG A 532 11.98 -22.34 19.41
N ARG A 533 11.48 -21.24 19.96
CA ARG A 533 11.80 -20.77 21.31
C ARG A 533 10.80 -21.18 22.39
N THR A 534 9.57 -21.51 22.00
CA THR A 534 8.48 -21.80 22.95
C THR A 534 7.83 -23.17 22.75
N SER A 535 8.16 -23.87 21.65
CA SER A 535 7.46 -25.07 21.18
C SER A 535 5.94 -24.92 21.03
N SER A 536 5.44 -23.69 21.06
CA SER A 536 4.02 -23.37 20.99
C SER A 536 3.74 -22.39 19.87
N TYR A 537 2.64 -22.61 19.16
CA TYR A 537 2.21 -21.74 18.06
C TYR A 537 1.50 -20.46 18.54
N VAL A 538 1.09 -20.40 19.81
CA VAL A 538 0.23 -19.32 20.34
C VAL A 538 0.92 -17.95 20.33
N PRO A 539 2.15 -17.77 20.86
CA PRO A 539 2.79 -16.44 20.86
C PRO A 539 3.04 -15.91 19.44
N GLY A 540 3.48 -16.80 18.53
CA GLY A 540 3.64 -16.45 17.12
C GLY A 540 2.33 -16.06 16.45
N ALA A 541 1.24 -16.78 16.73
CA ALA A 541 -0.09 -16.47 16.19
C ALA A 541 -0.59 -15.10 16.64
N LEU A 542 -0.42 -14.76 17.91
CA LEU A 542 -0.84 -13.45 18.43
C LEU A 542 0.01 -12.30 17.87
N ILE A 543 1.32 -12.50 17.69
CA ILE A 543 2.20 -11.50 17.04
C ILE A 543 1.80 -11.30 15.58
N CYS A 544 1.61 -12.38 14.81
CA CYS A 544 1.21 -12.29 13.41
C CYS A 544 -0.19 -11.67 13.27
N ALA A 545 -1.14 -12.03 14.13
CA ALA A 545 -2.47 -11.45 14.13
C ALA A 545 -2.45 -9.94 14.43
N GLY A 546 -1.69 -9.51 15.44
CA GLY A 546 -1.54 -8.10 15.77
C GLY A 546 -0.82 -7.32 14.68
N LEU A 547 0.23 -7.90 14.07
CA LEU A 547 0.93 -7.28 12.95
C LEU A 547 0.01 -7.10 11.73
N LEU A 548 -0.79 -8.11 11.36
CA LEU A 548 -1.70 -8.02 10.22
C LEU A 548 -2.90 -7.10 10.50
N ALA A 549 -3.47 -7.15 11.70
CA ALA A 549 -4.52 -6.21 12.09
C ALA A 549 -4.02 -4.77 12.03
N TRP A 550 -2.81 -4.51 12.53
CA TRP A 550 -2.16 -3.20 12.42
C TRP A 550 -1.92 -2.81 10.95
N TYR A 551 -1.25 -3.68 10.19
CA TYR A 551 -0.85 -3.43 8.81
C TYR A 551 -2.04 -3.08 7.92
N VAL A 552 -3.06 -3.94 7.89
CA VAL A 552 -4.19 -3.74 6.97
C VAL A 552 -5.01 -2.54 7.42
N THR A 553 -5.26 -2.38 8.73
CA THR A 553 -6.09 -1.28 9.23
C THR A 553 -5.45 0.08 9.03
N ALA A 554 -4.12 0.21 9.12
CA ALA A 554 -3.40 1.44 8.81
C ALA A 554 -3.28 1.71 7.30
N GLY A 555 -3.22 0.66 6.47
CA GLY A 555 -2.90 0.75 5.05
C GLY A 555 -4.10 0.81 4.10
N THR A 556 -5.32 0.50 4.57
CA THR A 556 -6.51 0.41 3.71
C THR A 556 -7.52 1.53 3.92
N ALA A 557 -8.59 1.50 3.13
CA ALA A 557 -9.62 2.52 3.12
C ALA A 557 -10.82 2.18 4.01
N THR A 558 -11.41 3.21 4.60
CA THR A 558 -12.66 3.18 5.37
C THR A 558 -13.83 3.49 4.45
N HIS A 559 -14.83 2.61 4.43
CA HIS A 559 -16.02 2.72 3.56
C HIS A 559 -17.29 3.01 4.34
N TRP A 560 -17.36 2.58 5.60
CA TRP A 560 -18.58 2.73 6.37
C TRP A 560 -18.82 4.18 6.79
N TYR A 561 -20.03 4.67 6.51
CA TYR A 561 -20.60 5.92 7.03
C TYR A 561 -22.09 5.71 7.35
N PRO A 562 -22.72 6.54 8.20
CA PRO A 562 -24.16 6.46 8.44
C PRO A 562 -24.96 6.60 7.15
N GLY A 563 -25.75 5.58 6.80
CA GLY A 563 -26.48 5.53 5.53
C GLY A 563 -25.70 4.96 4.35
N PHE A 564 -24.57 4.27 4.60
CA PHE A 564 -23.83 3.52 3.59
C PHE A 564 -24.77 2.57 2.82
N LYS A 565 -24.74 2.67 1.50
CA LYS A 565 -25.41 1.75 0.59
C LYS A 565 -24.34 0.98 -0.17
N VAL A 566 -24.51 -0.34 -0.29
CA VAL A 566 -23.64 -1.15 -1.14
C VAL A 566 -23.71 -0.57 -2.54
N GLN A 567 -22.58 -0.05 -3.03
CA GLN A 567 -22.50 0.29 -4.45
C GLN A 567 -22.43 -1.02 -5.21
N PRO A 568 -23.39 -1.33 -6.11
CA PRO A 568 -23.28 -2.52 -6.93
C PRO A 568 -21.96 -2.45 -7.70
N PRO A 569 -21.23 -3.56 -7.88
CA PRO A 569 -20.02 -3.58 -8.70
C PRO A 569 -20.34 -2.94 -10.05
N ALA A 570 -19.51 -2.01 -10.51
CA ALA A 570 -19.72 -1.26 -11.76
C ALA A 570 -19.93 -2.18 -12.99
N ALA A 571 -19.58 -3.46 -12.90
CA ALA A 571 -19.82 -4.50 -13.90
C ALA A 571 -21.30 -4.90 -14.10
N ALA A 572 -22.25 -4.44 -13.28
CA ALA A 572 -23.67 -4.78 -13.43
C ALA A 572 -24.48 -3.81 -14.30
N ARG A 573 -23.87 -2.74 -14.84
CA ARG A 573 -24.58 -1.73 -15.67
C ARG A 573 -24.23 -1.76 -17.16
N SER A 574 -23.40 -2.70 -17.61
CA SER A 574 -23.02 -2.88 -19.01
C SER A 574 -23.42 -4.25 -19.55
N ARG A 575 -24.66 -4.68 -19.30
CA ARG A 575 -25.33 -5.74 -20.06
C ARG A 575 -26.54 -5.16 -20.76
#